data_AF-A0A1I7S1D5-F1
#
_entry.id   AF-A0A1I7S1D5-F1
#
_cell.length_a   1.000
_cell.length_b   1.000
_cell.length_c   1.000
_cell.angle_alpha   90.00
_cell.angle_beta   90.00
_cell.angle_gamma   90.00
#
_symmetry.space_group_name_H-M   'P 1'
#
loop_
_entity.id
_entity.type
_entity.pdbx_description
1 polymer ?
#
loop_
_entity_poly.entity_id
_entity_poly.type
_entity_poly.pdbx_seq_one_letter_code
_entity_poly.pdbx_strand_id
1 'polypeptide(L)'
;MPQIQIFSVRGALLVTIQCSTGDTVKELVKNAMESKKLRFEEARCLKQQEKDGNWAKIRWKDKVGDDDSVYRITKDPQKLLLKHRVRVVDYDGEEVALLPTKSGKFVRNIVDDVCRQLDIELRHVYVVELMRNGKISVAKKNEELGRNDYLMVTVDAEERESELLLNYKHPKSDGGGSTTIDLDPKELLRKLENGEPATKAETRLLAKCTVPPLRAHCLKRDKPARGESRLYYSNILKPYPQLHVVDFVSDNVNGSLINDIARTDNIVINKKRRAMLQAIKS
;
A
#
# COMPACT_ATOMS: atom_id res chain seq x y z
N MET A 1 -38.50 -7.16 -33.87
CA MET A 1 -37.13 -6.72 -33.58
C MET A 1 -37.01 -6.48 -32.09
N PRO A 2 -35.99 -7.06 -31.41
CA PRO A 2 -35.83 -6.92 -29.99
C PRO A 2 -35.63 -5.46 -29.59
N GLN A 3 -36.12 -5.10 -28.41
CA GLN A 3 -36.11 -3.73 -27.93
C GLN A 3 -35.36 -3.61 -26.61
N ILE A 4 -34.60 -2.52 -26.43
CA ILE A 4 -33.97 -2.18 -25.14
C ILE A 4 -34.62 -0.91 -24.58
N GLN A 5 -35.08 -1.00 -23.35
CA GLN A 5 -35.53 0.12 -22.53
C GLN A 5 -34.44 0.49 -21.52
N ILE A 6 -33.94 1.71 -21.60
CA ILE A 6 -32.91 2.25 -20.70
C ILE A 6 -33.60 3.12 -19.65
N PHE A 7 -33.40 2.80 -18.37
CA PHE A 7 -33.93 3.54 -17.24
C PHE A 7 -32.83 4.26 -16.48
N SER A 8 -33.15 5.38 -15.85
CA SER A 8 -32.31 5.97 -14.80
C SER A 8 -32.36 5.14 -13.53
N VAL A 9 -31.40 5.36 -12.62
CA VAL A 9 -31.39 4.76 -11.27
C VAL A 9 -32.68 5.07 -10.48
N ARG A 10 -33.34 6.20 -10.79
CA ARG A 10 -34.61 6.62 -10.16
C ARG A 10 -35.85 6.02 -10.81
N GLY A 11 -35.69 5.11 -11.78
CA GLY A 11 -36.82 4.42 -12.44
C GLY A 11 -37.49 5.21 -13.56
N ALA A 12 -36.97 6.38 -13.94
CA ALA A 12 -37.46 7.10 -15.13
C ALA A 12 -36.93 6.44 -16.41
N LEU A 13 -37.81 6.15 -17.38
CA LEU A 13 -37.42 5.69 -18.72
C LEU A 13 -36.69 6.83 -19.44
N LEU A 14 -35.45 6.57 -19.85
CA LEU A 14 -34.60 7.54 -20.55
C LEU A 14 -34.73 7.40 -22.06
N VAL A 15 -34.66 6.17 -22.57
CA VAL A 15 -34.74 5.92 -24.01
C VAL A 15 -35.16 4.48 -24.27
N THR A 16 -35.85 4.31 -25.40
CA THR A 16 -36.17 3.02 -25.99
C THR A 16 -35.43 2.89 -27.33
N ILE A 17 -34.78 1.75 -27.55
CA ILE A 17 -33.95 1.50 -28.74
C ILE A 17 -34.40 0.20 -29.38
N GLN A 18 -34.75 0.27 -30.67
CA GLN A 18 -34.96 -0.92 -31.50
C GLN A 18 -33.59 -1.46 -31.92
N CYS A 19 -33.37 -2.75 -31.70
CA CYS A 19 -32.07 -3.38 -31.93
C CYS A 19 -32.17 -4.36 -33.10
N SER A 20 -31.12 -4.38 -33.93
CA SER A 20 -30.86 -5.53 -34.79
C SER A 20 -30.49 -6.73 -33.90
N THR A 21 -30.85 -7.93 -34.34
CA THR A 21 -30.47 -9.16 -33.65
C THR A 21 -28.94 -9.26 -33.53
N GLY A 22 -28.46 -9.79 -32.41
CA GLY A 22 -27.05 -10.04 -32.13
C GLY A 22 -26.88 -11.41 -31.48
N ASP A 23 -25.67 -11.95 -31.45
CA ASP A 23 -25.44 -13.31 -30.95
C ASP A 23 -25.63 -13.40 -29.43
N THR A 24 -25.35 -12.30 -28.72
CA THR A 24 -25.49 -12.20 -27.26
C THR A 24 -26.18 -10.91 -26.82
N VAL A 25 -26.83 -10.94 -25.64
CA VAL A 25 -27.42 -9.73 -25.05
C VAL A 25 -26.36 -8.66 -24.75
N LYS A 26 -25.12 -9.06 -24.45
CA LYS A 26 -24.00 -8.12 -24.27
C LYS A 26 -23.75 -7.28 -25.52
N GLU A 27 -23.66 -7.91 -26.69
CA GLU A 27 -23.41 -7.21 -27.95
C GLU A 27 -24.60 -6.33 -28.35
N LEU A 28 -25.82 -6.86 -28.21
CA LEU A 28 -27.05 -6.12 -28.44
C LEU A 28 -27.11 -4.83 -27.60
N VAL A 29 -26.83 -4.93 -26.29
CA VAL A 29 -26.80 -3.77 -25.40
C VAL A 29 -25.64 -2.83 -25.71
N LYS A 30 -24.45 -3.35 -26.03
CA LYS A 30 -23.29 -2.52 -26.38
C LYS A 30 -23.58 -1.67 -27.62
N ASN A 31 -24.06 -2.28 -28.70
CA ASN A 31 -24.39 -1.60 -29.95
C ASN A 31 -25.48 -0.54 -29.73
N ALA A 32 -26.53 -0.89 -28.97
CA ALA A 32 -27.61 0.04 -28.66
C ALA A 32 -27.12 1.25 -27.85
N MET A 33 -26.30 1.03 -26.82
CA MET A 33 -25.71 2.11 -26.02
C MET A 33 -24.82 3.02 -26.88
N GLU A 34 -23.94 2.44 -27.71
CA GLU A 34 -23.06 3.19 -28.62
C GLU A 34 -23.86 4.01 -29.63
N SER A 35 -24.96 3.48 -30.17
CA SER A 35 -25.86 4.21 -31.10
C SER A 35 -26.46 5.49 -30.49
N LYS A 36 -26.61 5.53 -29.16
CA LYS A 36 -27.09 6.70 -28.40
C LYS A 36 -25.95 7.51 -27.77
N LYS A 37 -24.70 7.26 -28.17
CA LYS A 37 -23.49 7.88 -27.59
C LYS A 37 -23.40 7.67 -26.07
N LEU A 38 -23.92 6.55 -25.58
CA LEU A 38 -23.86 6.14 -24.18
C LEU A 38 -22.72 5.13 -23.99
N ARG A 39 -22.11 5.14 -22.80
CA ARG A 39 -21.03 4.22 -22.46
C ARG A 39 -21.61 2.94 -21.89
N PHE A 40 -21.29 1.79 -22.52
CA PHE A 40 -21.78 0.48 -22.08
C PHE A 40 -21.50 0.20 -20.59
N GLU A 41 -20.40 0.73 -20.06
CA GLU A 41 -19.98 0.60 -18.66
C GLU A 41 -21.00 1.19 -17.67
N GLU A 42 -21.85 2.12 -18.10
CA GLU A 42 -22.92 2.73 -17.29
C GLU A 42 -24.11 1.77 -17.08
N ALA A 43 -24.18 0.65 -17.81
CA ALA A 43 -25.25 -0.33 -17.64
C ALA A 43 -25.02 -1.19 -16.38
N ARG A 44 -26.09 -1.44 -15.62
CA ARG A 44 -26.04 -2.14 -14.32
C ARG A 44 -26.91 -3.40 -14.25
N CYS A 45 -28.22 -3.20 -14.29
CA CYS A 45 -29.20 -4.29 -14.18
C CYS A 45 -29.65 -4.65 -15.58
N LEU A 46 -29.74 -5.94 -15.89
CA LEU A 46 -30.26 -6.44 -17.14
C LEU A 46 -31.42 -7.39 -16.82
N LYS A 47 -32.59 -7.06 -17.35
CA LYS A 47 -33.79 -7.89 -17.23
C LYS A 47 -34.41 -8.12 -18.61
N GLN A 48 -35.08 -9.25 -18.79
CA GLN A 48 -35.94 -9.54 -19.93
C GLN A 48 -37.38 -9.56 -19.44
N GLN A 49 -38.30 -9.09 -20.29
CA GLN A 49 -39.71 -9.26 -20.08
C GLN A 49 -40.12 -10.67 -20.54
N GLU A 50 -40.73 -11.43 -19.65
CA GLU A 50 -41.30 -12.75 -19.95
C GLU A 50 -42.67 -12.62 -20.62
N LYS A 51 -43.19 -13.71 -21.19
CA LYS A 51 -44.47 -13.73 -21.92
C LYS A 51 -45.67 -13.35 -21.06
N ASP A 52 -45.59 -13.55 -19.75
CA ASP A 52 -46.59 -13.16 -18.75
C ASP A 52 -46.49 -11.68 -18.34
N GLY A 53 -45.52 -10.95 -18.89
CA GLY A 53 -45.25 -9.54 -18.58
C GLY A 53 -44.33 -9.32 -17.38
N ASN A 54 -43.89 -10.37 -16.67
CA ASN A 54 -42.96 -10.26 -15.55
C ASN A 54 -41.53 -9.98 -16.01
N TRP A 55 -40.71 -9.45 -15.09
CA TRP A 55 -39.32 -9.09 -15.38
C TRP A 55 -38.34 -10.05 -14.73
N ALA A 56 -37.72 -10.91 -15.52
CA ALA A 56 -36.68 -11.83 -15.07
C ALA A 56 -35.28 -11.24 -15.21
N LYS A 57 -34.40 -11.53 -14.26
CA LYS A 57 -32.98 -11.13 -14.32
C LYS A 57 -32.22 -12.13 -15.19
N ILE A 58 -31.48 -11.62 -16.17
CA ILE A 58 -30.70 -12.43 -17.11
C ILE A 58 -29.20 -12.11 -17.00
N ARG A 59 -28.35 -12.89 -17.67
CA ARG A 59 -26.90 -12.68 -17.74
C ARG A 59 -26.52 -12.08 -19.10
N TRP A 60 -25.43 -11.30 -19.10
CA TRP A 60 -24.89 -10.67 -20.31
C TRP A 60 -24.52 -11.65 -21.42
N LYS A 61 -24.15 -12.88 -21.07
CA LYS A 61 -23.74 -13.94 -21.99
C LYS A 61 -24.90 -14.77 -22.54
N ASP A 62 -26.12 -14.50 -22.09
CA ASP A 62 -27.29 -15.21 -22.57
C ASP A 62 -27.56 -14.81 -24.04
N LYS A 63 -28.16 -15.72 -24.80
CA LYS A 63 -28.55 -15.45 -26.20
C LYS A 63 -29.66 -14.41 -26.24
N VAL A 64 -29.69 -13.63 -27.32
CA VAL A 64 -30.85 -12.78 -27.60
C VAL A 64 -32.05 -13.69 -27.84
N GLY A 65 -33.19 -13.32 -27.24
CA GLY A 65 -34.45 -14.04 -27.38
C GLY A 65 -35.11 -13.73 -28.71
N ASP A 66 -36.38 -14.07 -28.81
CA ASP A 66 -37.20 -13.87 -29.99
C ASP A 66 -37.32 -12.38 -30.37
N ASP A 67 -37.76 -12.12 -31.60
CA ASP A 67 -37.87 -10.77 -32.17
C ASP A 67 -38.80 -9.83 -31.41
N ASP A 68 -39.65 -10.31 -30.53
CA ASP A 68 -40.55 -9.51 -29.68
C ASP A 68 -39.97 -9.27 -28.26
N SER A 69 -38.76 -9.76 -27.99
CA SER A 69 -38.13 -9.65 -26.67
C SER A 69 -37.87 -8.19 -26.27
N VAL A 70 -38.30 -7.84 -25.06
CA VAL A 70 -38.02 -6.55 -24.44
C VAL A 70 -37.00 -6.71 -23.31
N TYR A 71 -35.91 -5.96 -23.42
CA TYR A 71 -34.87 -5.88 -22.41
C TYR A 71 -34.97 -4.57 -21.64
N ARG A 72 -34.68 -4.62 -20.34
CA ARG A 72 -34.56 -3.45 -19.48
C ARG A 72 -33.16 -3.34 -18.94
N ILE A 73 -32.54 -2.19 -19.15
CA ILE A 73 -31.29 -1.82 -18.51
C ILE A 73 -31.41 -0.59 -17.63
N THR A 74 -30.73 -0.59 -16.50
CA THR A 74 -30.58 0.61 -15.67
C THR A 74 -29.24 1.27 -15.95
N LYS A 75 -29.28 2.53 -16.40
CA LYS A 75 -28.14 3.44 -16.57
C LYS A 75 -27.78 4.07 -15.24
N ASP A 76 -26.53 3.91 -14.85
CA ASP A 76 -25.94 4.49 -13.65
C ASP A 76 -24.63 5.21 -14.00
N PRO A 77 -24.70 6.50 -14.39
CA PRO A 77 -23.51 7.31 -14.67
C PRO A 77 -22.59 7.44 -13.45
N GLN A 78 -23.12 7.29 -12.23
CA GLN A 78 -22.32 7.36 -11.01
C GLN A 78 -21.32 6.20 -10.90
N LYS A 79 -21.59 5.07 -11.58
CA LYS A 79 -20.62 3.97 -11.73
C LYS A 79 -19.34 4.39 -12.46
N LEU A 80 -19.40 5.40 -13.32
CA LEU A 80 -18.24 6.01 -13.96
C LEU A 80 -17.62 7.13 -13.11
N LEU A 81 -18.40 7.76 -12.22
CA LEU A 81 -17.98 8.86 -11.34
C LEU A 81 -17.33 8.36 -10.03
N LEU A 82 -17.55 7.11 -9.63
CA LEU A 82 -16.88 6.46 -8.50
C LEU A 82 -15.44 6.04 -8.84
N LYS A 83 -14.69 6.93 -9.51
CA LYS A 83 -13.24 6.79 -9.62
C LYS A 83 -12.65 7.24 -8.30
N HIS A 84 -12.45 6.27 -7.40
CA HIS A 84 -11.57 6.48 -6.26
C HIS A 84 -10.18 6.79 -6.78
N ARG A 85 -9.42 7.56 -6.03
CA ARG A 85 -8.01 7.80 -6.33
C ARG A 85 -7.19 7.14 -5.24
N VAL A 86 -6.24 6.34 -5.67
CA VAL A 86 -5.22 5.76 -4.81
C VAL A 86 -4.06 6.73 -4.83
N ARG A 87 -3.76 7.32 -3.68
CA ARG A 87 -2.57 8.14 -3.52
C ARG A 87 -1.39 7.21 -3.33
N VAL A 88 -0.39 7.31 -4.18
CA VAL A 88 0.86 6.58 -4.03
C VAL A 88 1.91 7.57 -3.57
N VAL A 89 2.50 7.29 -2.42
CA VAL A 89 3.56 8.11 -1.84
C VAL A 89 4.84 7.30 -1.74
N ASP A 90 5.98 7.98 -1.80
CA ASP A 90 7.25 7.35 -1.46
C ASP A 90 7.37 7.22 0.07
N TYR A 91 8.51 6.69 0.52
CA TYR A 91 8.82 6.53 1.94
C TYR A 91 8.88 7.87 2.70
N ASP A 92 9.23 8.96 2.02
CA ASP A 92 9.34 10.30 2.61
C ASP A 92 7.97 11.01 2.68
N GLY A 93 6.94 10.41 2.07
CA GLY A 93 5.56 10.91 2.06
C GLY A 93 5.25 11.83 0.88
N GLU A 94 6.18 11.97 -0.06
CA GLU A 94 6.00 12.73 -1.30
C GLU A 94 5.10 11.94 -2.25
N GLU A 95 4.19 12.64 -2.94
CA GLU A 95 3.26 11.98 -3.86
C GLU A 95 3.96 11.60 -5.16
N VAL A 96 4.12 10.30 -5.38
CA VAL A 96 4.71 9.73 -6.60
C VAL A 96 3.64 9.60 -7.69
N ALA A 97 2.42 9.24 -7.31
CA ALA A 97 1.32 9.10 -8.26
C ALA A 97 -0.05 9.22 -7.61
N LEU A 98 -1.05 9.53 -8.44
CA LEU A 98 -2.45 9.53 -8.06
C LEU A 98 -3.27 8.72 -9.06
N LEU A 99 -3.46 7.43 -8.75
CA LEU A 99 -3.96 6.46 -9.71
C LEU A 99 -5.47 6.23 -9.57
N PRO A 100 -6.24 6.17 -10.67
CA PRO A 100 -7.66 5.91 -10.60
C PRO A 100 -7.96 4.44 -10.27
N THR A 101 -8.89 4.20 -9.35
CA THR A 101 -9.44 2.88 -9.03
C THR A 101 -10.97 2.92 -8.92
N LYS A 102 -11.60 1.78 -8.66
CA LYS A 102 -13.05 1.66 -8.49
C LYS A 102 -13.38 1.25 -7.06
N SER A 103 -14.43 1.83 -6.49
CA SER A 103 -15.02 1.32 -5.24
C SER A 103 -15.47 -0.13 -5.42
N GLY A 104 -15.41 -0.91 -4.35
CA GLY A 104 -15.79 -2.32 -4.32
C GLY A 104 -14.69 -3.29 -4.77
N LYS A 105 -13.47 -2.77 -5.00
CA LYS A 105 -12.32 -3.57 -5.37
C LYS A 105 -11.55 -3.95 -4.10
N PHE A 106 -11.05 -5.19 -4.05
CA PHE A 106 -10.20 -5.63 -2.94
C PHE A 106 -8.86 -4.90 -2.96
N VAL A 107 -8.36 -4.56 -1.76
CA VAL A 107 -7.08 -3.86 -1.57
C VAL A 107 -5.95 -4.57 -2.31
N ARG A 108 -5.85 -5.90 -2.24
CA ARG A 108 -4.80 -6.65 -2.97
C ARG A 108 -4.81 -6.36 -4.48
N ASN A 109 -5.99 -6.36 -5.10
CA ASN A 109 -6.12 -6.15 -6.54
C ASN A 109 -5.81 -4.69 -6.92
N ILE A 110 -6.04 -3.76 -5.99
CA ILE A 110 -5.67 -2.36 -6.17
C ILE A 110 -4.14 -2.22 -6.11
N VAL A 111 -3.50 -2.84 -5.11
CA VAL A 111 -2.05 -2.83 -4.97
C VAL A 111 -1.37 -3.47 -6.17
N ASP A 112 -1.85 -4.62 -6.65
CA ASP A 112 -1.32 -5.28 -7.85
C ASP A 112 -1.40 -4.37 -9.09
N ASP A 113 -2.48 -3.59 -9.21
CA ASP A 113 -2.64 -2.63 -10.30
C ASP A 113 -1.75 -1.39 -10.15
N VAL A 114 -1.48 -0.95 -8.91
CA VAL A 114 -0.53 0.13 -8.62
C VAL A 114 0.88 -0.34 -9.02
N CYS A 115 1.28 -1.53 -8.59
CA CYS A 115 2.57 -2.13 -8.90
C CYS A 115 2.77 -2.23 -10.42
N ARG A 116 1.76 -2.75 -11.14
CA ARG A 116 1.80 -2.87 -12.60
C ARG A 116 1.86 -1.52 -13.32
N GLN A 117 1.19 -0.49 -12.80
CA GLN A 117 1.17 0.84 -13.44
C GLN A 117 2.46 1.64 -13.22
N LEU A 118 3.11 1.43 -12.07
CA LEU A 118 4.36 2.10 -11.74
C LEU A 118 5.60 1.27 -12.11
N ASP A 119 5.41 0.08 -12.68
CA ASP A 119 6.46 -0.88 -12.99
C ASP A 119 7.36 -1.19 -11.79
N ILE A 120 6.74 -1.37 -10.62
CA ILE A 120 7.42 -1.74 -9.37
C ILE A 120 7.00 -3.13 -8.93
N GLU A 121 7.91 -3.84 -8.28
CA GLU A 121 7.59 -5.13 -7.69
C GLU A 121 6.82 -4.98 -6.37
N LEU A 122 5.97 -5.97 -6.04
CA LEU A 122 5.16 -5.97 -4.83
C LEU A 122 6.00 -5.89 -3.53
N ARG A 123 7.28 -6.30 -3.58
CA ARG A 123 8.20 -6.20 -2.43
C ARG A 123 8.52 -4.76 -2.03
N HIS A 124 8.36 -3.80 -2.96
CA HIS A 124 8.55 -2.38 -2.70
C HIS A 124 7.33 -1.72 -2.08
N VAL A 125 6.20 -2.41 -1.91
CA VAL A 125 5.04 -1.86 -1.21
C VAL A 125 5.23 -2.01 0.30
N TYR A 126 5.50 -0.89 0.97
CA TYR A 126 5.83 -0.86 2.39
C TYR A 126 4.58 -0.95 3.28
N VAL A 127 3.63 -0.03 3.08
CA VAL A 127 2.37 0.00 3.82
C VAL A 127 1.22 0.42 2.92
N VAL A 128 0.04 -0.12 3.21
CA VAL A 128 -1.20 0.30 2.57
C VAL A 128 -2.13 0.78 3.67
N GLU A 129 -2.50 2.05 3.61
CA GLU A 129 -3.33 2.69 4.60
C GLU A 129 -4.70 3.02 4.03
N LEU A 130 -5.73 2.80 4.83
CA LEU A 130 -7.11 3.09 4.53
C LEU A 130 -7.63 4.14 5.50
N MET A 131 -8.10 5.26 4.97
CA MET A 131 -8.80 6.27 5.73
C MET A 131 -10.31 6.09 5.58
N ARG A 132 -10.99 5.80 6.69
CA ARG A 132 -12.44 5.62 6.75
C ARG A 132 -13.01 6.46 7.88
N ASN A 133 -13.98 7.32 7.56
CA ASN A 133 -14.63 8.22 8.53
C ASN A 133 -13.64 9.04 9.38
N GLY A 134 -12.57 9.56 8.75
CA GLY A 134 -11.56 10.36 9.43
C GLY A 134 -10.51 9.56 10.21
N LYS A 135 -10.59 8.22 10.25
CA LYS A 135 -9.61 7.36 10.93
C LYS A 135 -8.74 6.65 9.92
N ILE A 136 -7.42 6.68 10.14
CA ILE A 136 -6.43 5.95 9.34
C ILE A 136 -6.16 4.60 10.01
N SER A 137 -6.05 3.56 9.19
CA SER A 137 -5.70 2.21 9.65
C SER A 137 -4.96 1.46 8.55
N VAL A 138 -4.13 0.48 8.92
CA VAL A 138 -3.47 -0.40 7.96
C VAL A 138 -4.51 -1.29 7.29
N ALA A 139 -4.58 -1.24 5.97
CA ALA A 139 -5.56 -1.94 5.16
C ALA A 139 -5.24 -3.44 5.10
N LYS A 140 -6.25 -4.29 5.28
CA LYS A 140 -6.08 -5.74 5.07
C LYS A 140 -6.17 -6.07 3.58
N LYS A 141 -5.36 -7.03 3.11
CA LYS A 141 -5.34 -7.45 1.69
C LYS A 141 -6.72 -7.83 1.13
N ASN A 142 -7.55 -8.47 1.96
CA ASN A 142 -8.89 -8.93 1.59
C ASN A 142 -9.99 -7.92 1.96
N GLU A 143 -9.63 -6.72 2.38
CA GLU A 143 -10.60 -5.66 2.62
C GLU A 143 -11.06 -5.05 1.29
N GLU A 144 -12.33 -4.68 1.22
CA GLU A 144 -12.95 -4.07 0.05
C GLU A 144 -12.99 -2.55 0.22
N LEU A 145 -12.61 -1.81 -0.84
CA LEU A 145 -12.60 -0.35 -0.82
C LEU A 145 -14.03 0.20 -0.86
N GLY A 146 -14.48 0.75 0.26
CA GLY A 146 -15.79 1.39 0.39
C GLY A 146 -15.88 2.70 -0.40
N ARG A 147 -17.11 3.16 -0.68
CA ARG A 147 -17.36 4.35 -1.52
C ARG A 147 -16.82 5.66 -0.96
N ASN A 148 -16.60 5.76 0.35
CA ASN A 148 -16.10 6.98 0.98
C ASN A 148 -14.68 6.80 1.54
N ASP A 149 -14.05 5.66 1.23
CA ASP A 149 -12.73 5.37 1.72
C ASP A 149 -11.67 6.03 0.83
N TYR A 150 -10.58 6.46 1.47
CA TYR A 150 -9.37 6.88 0.77
C TYR A 150 -8.28 5.85 1.02
N LEU A 151 -7.58 5.46 -0.05
CA LEU A 151 -6.49 4.50 0.01
C LEU A 151 -5.18 5.20 -0.31
N MET A 152 -4.20 5.01 0.57
CA MET A 152 -2.82 5.44 0.34
C MET A 152 -1.91 4.20 0.28
N VAL A 153 -1.02 4.16 -0.71
CA VAL A 153 -0.02 3.12 -0.87
C VAL A 153 1.35 3.77 -0.74
N THR A 154 2.12 3.34 0.25
CA THR A 154 3.49 3.81 0.43
C THR A 154 4.43 2.81 -0.23
N VAL A 155 5.25 3.30 -1.15
CA VAL A 155 6.23 2.51 -1.89
C VAL A 155 7.64 2.93 -1.49
N ASP A 156 8.53 1.97 -1.38
CA ASP A 156 9.96 2.17 -1.15
C ASP A 156 10.72 1.53 -2.31
N ALA A 157 10.90 2.31 -3.37
CA ALA A 157 11.53 1.87 -4.61
C ALA A 157 13.07 1.92 -4.54
N GLU A 158 13.62 2.64 -3.56
CA GLU A 158 15.06 2.68 -3.32
C GLU A 158 15.41 1.50 -2.39
N GLU A 159 16.41 0.69 -2.73
CA GLU A 159 16.97 -0.33 -1.82
C GLU A 159 17.78 0.36 -0.70
N ARG A 160 17.11 1.18 0.12
CA ARG A 160 17.70 2.06 1.15
C ARG A 160 18.44 1.29 2.24
N GLU A 161 18.20 -0.01 2.39
CA GLU A 161 18.83 -0.84 3.42
C GLU A 161 20.35 -0.90 3.29
N SER A 162 20.83 -1.13 2.05
CA SER A 162 22.26 -1.15 1.74
C SER A 162 22.86 0.25 1.83
N GLU A 163 22.11 1.28 1.41
CA GLU A 163 22.53 2.67 1.51
C GLU A 163 22.66 3.15 2.96
N LEU A 164 21.77 2.72 3.86
CA LEU A 164 21.83 3.07 5.29
C LEU A 164 23.13 2.58 5.94
N LEU A 165 23.57 1.36 5.59
CA LEU A 165 24.83 0.81 6.08
C LEU A 165 26.04 1.49 5.40
N LEU A 166 25.99 1.72 4.09
CA LEU A 166 27.08 2.37 3.33
C LEU A 166 27.31 3.84 3.72
N ASN A 167 26.25 4.56 4.05
CA ASN A 167 26.30 5.98 4.41
C ASN A 167 26.54 6.22 5.91
N TYR A 168 26.57 5.15 6.72
CA TYR A 168 26.74 5.29 8.16
C TYR A 168 28.13 5.83 8.51
N LYS A 169 28.15 6.96 9.22
CA LYS A 169 29.37 7.55 9.79
C LYS A 169 29.30 7.47 11.30
N HIS A 170 30.32 6.89 11.91
CA HIS A 170 30.43 6.89 13.36
C HIS A 170 30.42 8.32 13.90
N PRO A 171 29.59 8.62 14.92
CA PRO A 171 29.65 9.91 15.58
C PRO A 171 31.06 10.11 16.14
N LYS A 172 31.70 11.24 15.83
CA LYS A 172 32.98 11.64 16.42
C LYS A 172 32.75 11.84 17.94
N SER A 173 33.13 10.86 18.74
CA SER A 173 33.09 10.93 20.20
C SER A 173 34.47 10.67 20.78
N ASP A 174 34.98 11.62 21.57
CA ASP A 174 36.31 11.58 22.22
C ASP A 174 36.38 10.65 23.44
N GLY A 175 35.75 9.47 23.39
CA GLY A 175 35.87 8.55 24.53
C GLY A 175 35.08 7.26 24.38
N GLY A 176 35.84 6.16 24.35
CA GLY A 176 35.34 4.78 24.36
C GLY A 176 35.52 4.11 23.00
N GLY A 177 36.48 3.19 22.89
CA GLY A 177 36.67 2.37 21.70
C GLY A 177 35.38 1.60 21.38
N SER A 178 34.70 1.99 20.31
CA SER A 178 33.53 1.27 19.84
C SER A 178 33.99 0.00 19.13
N THR A 179 33.50 -1.17 19.54
CA THR A 179 33.79 -2.47 18.89
C THR A 179 33.29 -2.58 17.44
N THR A 180 32.77 -1.48 16.89
CA THR A 180 32.22 -1.39 15.53
C THR A 180 33.04 -0.44 14.65
N ILE A 181 34.02 0.29 15.20
CA ILE A 181 34.69 1.39 14.50
C ILE A 181 35.61 0.93 13.37
N ASP A 182 36.17 -0.27 13.52
CA ASP A 182 37.07 -0.90 12.55
C ASP A 182 36.33 -1.82 11.58
N LEU A 183 35.00 -1.91 11.66
CA LEU A 183 34.20 -2.72 10.75
C LEU A 183 33.96 -1.94 9.46
N ASP A 184 34.27 -2.57 8.32
CA ASP A 184 33.93 -2.03 7.00
C ASP A 184 32.46 -2.37 6.66
N PRO A 185 31.58 -1.36 6.49
CA PRO A 185 30.20 -1.57 6.06
C PRO A 185 30.08 -2.32 4.73
N LYS A 186 31.03 -2.13 3.79
CA LYS A 186 31.02 -2.81 2.48
C LYS A 186 31.33 -4.30 2.61
N GLU A 187 32.31 -4.64 3.44
CA GLU A 187 32.66 -6.03 3.71
C GLU A 187 31.52 -6.76 4.41
N LEU A 188 30.86 -6.09 5.37
CA LEU A 188 29.67 -6.63 6.03
C LEU A 188 28.52 -6.86 5.04
N LEU A 189 28.22 -5.92 4.14
CA LEU A 189 27.18 -6.12 3.13
C LEU A 189 27.47 -7.33 2.25
N ARG A 190 28.69 -7.43 1.70
CA ARG A 190 29.08 -8.56 0.86
C ARG A 190 28.94 -9.90 1.61
N LYS A 191 29.32 -9.91 2.88
CA LYS A 191 29.18 -11.08 3.76
C LYS A 191 27.71 -11.47 3.95
N LEU A 192 26.83 -10.49 4.15
CA LEU A 192 25.40 -10.73 4.29
C LEU A 192 24.74 -11.21 3.00
N GLU A 193 25.13 -10.64 1.85
CA GLU A 193 24.69 -11.06 0.51
C GLU A 193 25.10 -12.50 0.20
N ASN A 194 26.27 -12.94 0.68
CA ASN A 194 26.73 -14.32 0.58
C ASN A 194 26.04 -15.28 1.57
N GLY A 195 25.12 -14.80 2.41
CA GLY A 195 24.43 -15.61 3.41
C GLY A 195 25.26 -15.98 4.64
N GLU A 196 26.43 -15.35 4.82
CA GLU A 196 27.30 -15.64 5.96
C GLU A 196 26.76 -15.00 7.26
N PRO A 197 26.92 -15.67 8.42
CA PRO A 197 26.40 -15.17 9.69
C PRO A 197 27.13 -13.91 10.17
N ALA A 198 26.37 -12.97 10.70
CA ALA A 198 26.93 -11.77 11.32
C ALA A 198 27.42 -12.05 12.75
N THR A 199 28.57 -11.48 13.10
CA THR A 199 29.08 -11.43 14.47
C THR A 199 28.29 -10.44 15.31
N LYS A 200 28.37 -10.55 16.64
CA LYS A 200 27.72 -9.59 17.56
C LYS A 200 28.13 -8.13 17.32
N ALA A 201 29.37 -7.91 16.87
CA ALA A 201 29.86 -6.56 16.56
C ALA A 201 29.22 -6.02 15.27
N GLU A 202 29.11 -6.85 14.24
CA GLU A 202 28.43 -6.55 12.97
C GLU A 202 26.93 -6.29 13.17
N THR A 203 26.24 -7.13 13.96
CA THR A 203 24.83 -6.90 14.35
C THR A 203 24.65 -5.56 15.08
N ARG A 204 25.61 -5.19 15.93
CA ARG A 204 25.61 -3.90 16.63
C ARG A 204 25.83 -2.73 15.69
N LEU A 205 26.65 -2.89 14.65
CA LEU A 205 26.82 -1.88 13.60
C LEU A 205 25.51 -1.67 12.84
N LEU A 206 24.89 -2.76 12.36
CA LEU A 206 23.59 -2.71 11.68
C LEU A 206 22.54 -1.98 12.51
N ALA A 207 22.40 -2.34 13.79
CA ALA A 207 21.48 -1.68 14.71
C ALA A 207 21.75 -0.17 14.85
N LYS A 208 23.01 0.26 14.86
CA LYS A 208 23.36 1.69 14.92
C LYS A 208 22.97 2.43 13.64
N CYS A 209 23.07 1.77 12.47
CA CYS A 209 22.69 2.36 11.18
C CYS A 209 21.17 2.54 11.06
N THR A 210 20.41 1.59 11.60
CA THR A 210 18.95 1.53 11.48
C THR A 210 18.21 2.33 12.57
N VAL A 211 18.85 2.68 13.69
CA VAL A 211 18.22 3.42 14.80
C VAL A 211 17.76 4.83 14.41
N PRO A 212 18.55 5.67 13.73
CA PRO A 212 18.11 7.01 13.32
C PRO A 212 16.83 7.01 12.45
N PRO A 213 16.74 6.26 11.33
CA PRO A 213 15.50 6.22 10.56
C PRO A 213 14.35 5.61 11.37
N LEU A 214 14.58 4.53 12.14
CA LEU A 214 13.55 3.96 13.02
C LEU A 214 12.96 5.00 14.00
N ARG A 215 13.78 5.91 14.53
CA ARG A 215 13.34 6.99 15.42
C ARG A 215 12.59 8.11 14.70
N ALA A 216 12.93 8.38 13.44
CA ALA A 216 12.27 9.38 12.62
C ALA A 216 10.86 8.94 12.20
N HIS A 217 10.68 7.64 11.93
CA HIS A 217 9.46 7.08 11.34
C HIS A 217 8.53 6.37 12.35
N CYS A 218 8.88 6.33 13.65
CA CYS A 218 7.98 5.76 14.66
C CYS A 218 6.86 6.73 15.07
N LEU A 219 5.71 6.16 15.48
CA LEU A 219 4.50 6.92 15.87
C LEU A 219 4.79 7.96 16.97
N LYS A 220 5.71 7.63 17.88
CA LYS A 220 6.22 8.57 18.87
C LYS A 220 7.68 8.85 18.56
N ARG A 221 7.95 9.97 17.89
CA ARG A 221 9.30 10.43 17.53
C ARG A 221 10.31 10.22 18.65
N ASP A 222 11.46 9.67 18.26
CA ASP A 222 12.60 9.30 19.14
C ASP A 222 12.33 8.18 20.15
N LYS A 223 11.12 7.62 20.19
CA LYS A 223 10.70 6.58 21.15
C LYS A 223 9.98 5.45 20.42
N PRO A 224 10.68 4.69 19.56
CA PRO A 224 10.08 3.55 18.87
C PRO A 224 9.56 2.54 19.88
N ALA A 225 8.28 2.20 19.78
CA ALA A 225 7.70 1.12 20.54
C ALA A 225 8.32 -0.20 20.09
N ARG A 226 8.27 -1.19 20.98
CA ARG A 226 8.85 -2.51 20.71
C ARG A 226 8.21 -3.20 19.51
N GLY A 227 6.88 -3.08 19.37
CA GLY A 227 6.15 -3.61 18.22
C GLY A 227 6.59 -2.97 16.90
N GLU A 228 6.78 -1.64 16.90
CA GLU A 228 7.26 -0.89 15.73
C GLU A 228 8.68 -1.29 15.35
N SER A 229 9.56 -1.44 16.34
CA SER A 229 10.93 -1.91 16.13
C SER A 229 10.93 -3.31 15.50
N ARG A 230 10.14 -4.25 16.03
CA ARG A 230 10.05 -5.61 15.47
C ARG A 230 9.55 -5.61 14.04
N LEU A 231 8.51 -4.82 13.74
CA LEU A 231 7.97 -4.71 12.39
C LEU A 231 9.02 -4.14 11.43
N TYR A 232 9.70 -3.07 11.84
CA TYR A 232 10.77 -2.44 11.06
C TYR A 232 11.91 -3.41 10.74
N TYR A 233 12.46 -4.07 11.76
CA TYR A 233 13.52 -5.08 11.55
C TYR A 233 13.03 -6.32 10.78
N SER A 234 11.77 -6.73 10.93
CA SER A 234 11.25 -7.86 10.14
C SER A 234 11.20 -7.57 8.64
N ASN A 235 11.11 -6.29 8.26
CA ASN A 235 11.16 -5.86 6.87
C ASN A 235 12.63 -5.73 6.41
N ILE A 236 13.46 -4.99 7.16
CA ILE A 236 14.85 -4.71 6.76
C ILE A 236 15.74 -5.96 6.75
N LEU A 237 15.44 -6.94 7.62
CA LEU A 237 16.24 -8.16 7.68
C LEU A 237 15.73 -9.23 6.70
N LYS A 238 14.64 -8.96 5.97
CA LYS A 238 14.02 -9.94 5.07
C LYS A 238 14.97 -10.42 3.96
N PRO A 239 15.84 -9.59 3.36
CA PRO A 239 16.83 -10.07 2.39
C PRO A 239 17.94 -10.93 3.02
N TYR A 240 18.10 -10.87 4.34
CA TYR A 240 19.21 -11.46 5.09
C TYR A 240 18.70 -12.50 6.10
N PRO A 241 18.31 -13.72 5.65
CA PRO A 241 17.65 -14.73 6.51
C PRO A 241 18.49 -15.22 7.68
N GLN A 242 19.81 -15.02 7.63
CA GLN A 242 20.75 -15.32 8.72
C GLN A 242 20.69 -14.31 9.88
N LEU A 243 20.00 -13.18 9.72
CA LEU A 243 19.78 -12.19 10.77
C LEU A 243 18.41 -12.41 11.39
N HIS A 244 18.34 -12.40 12.73
CA HIS A 244 17.08 -12.60 13.43
C HIS A 244 16.65 -11.35 14.18
N VAL A 245 15.35 -11.03 14.15
CA VAL A 245 14.78 -9.86 14.83
C VAL A 245 15.12 -9.85 16.33
N VAL A 246 15.23 -11.03 16.95
CA VAL A 246 15.58 -11.19 18.36
C VAL A 246 16.98 -10.67 18.72
N ASP A 247 17.89 -10.57 17.73
CA ASP A 247 19.24 -10.02 17.92
C ASP A 247 19.22 -8.49 18.07
N PHE A 248 18.14 -7.85 17.61
CA PHE A 248 17.95 -6.40 17.64
C PHE A 248 16.94 -5.98 18.72
N VAL A 249 15.89 -6.79 18.91
CA VAL A 249 14.77 -6.51 19.81
C VAL A 249 14.51 -7.72 20.71
N SER A 250 14.91 -7.63 21.98
CA SER A 250 14.77 -8.72 22.94
C SER A 250 13.33 -9.06 23.26
N ASP A 251 13.10 -10.30 23.71
CA ASP A 251 11.80 -10.72 24.22
C ASP A 251 11.45 -10.19 25.62
N ASN A 252 12.47 -9.79 26.37
CA ASN A 252 12.34 -9.20 27.70
C ASN A 252 12.37 -7.67 27.65
N VAL A 253 11.68 -7.01 28.59
CA VAL A 253 11.59 -5.54 28.67
C VAL A 253 12.95 -4.88 28.92
N ASN A 254 13.92 -5.61 29.49
CA ASN A 254 15.18 -5.07 30.00
C ASN A 254 16.42 -5.33 29.11
N GLY A 255 16.31 -5.99 27.95
CA GLY A 255 17.47 -6.61 27.29
C GLY A 255 17.68 -6.34 25.80
N SER A 256 17.19 -5.23 25.23
CA SER A 256 17.34 -4.99 23.79
C SER A 256 18.64 -4.25 23.45
N LEU A 257 19.26 -4.64 22.34
CA LEU A 257 20.44 -3.96 21.79
C LEU A 257 20.17 -2.47 21.51
N ILE A 258 18.93 -2.15 21.13
CA ILE A 258 18.45 -0.78 20.94
C ILE A 258 18.46 0.00 22.25
N ASN A 259 18.05 -0.60 23.37
CA ASN A 259 18.09 0.05 24.67
C ASN A 259 19.54 0.30 25.11
N ASP A 260 20.45 -0.62 24.81
CA ASP A 260 21.88 -0.46 25.12
C ASP A 260 22.53 0.65 24.28
N ILE A 261 22.20 0.73 22.99
CA ILE A 261 22.63 1.82 22.10
C ILE A 261 22.06 3.16 22.59
N ALA A 262 20.75 3.21 22.90
CA ALA A 262 20.09 4.41 23.39
C ALA A 262 20.64 4.88 24.76
N ARG A 263 21.01 3.96 25.66
CA ARG A 263 21.67 4.29 26.93
C ARG A 263 23.05 4.88 26.70
N THR A 264 23.83 4.28 25.79
CA THR A 264 25.18 4.76 25.45
C THR A 264 25.14 6.17 24.86
N ASP A 265 24.22 6.44 23.92
CA ASP A 265 24.04 7.77 23.33
C ASP A 265 23.61 8.81 24.38
N ASN A 266 22.69 8.46 25.27
CA ASN A 266 22.24 9.37 26.34
C ASN A 266 23.36 9.69 27.35
N ILE A 267 24.26 8.75 27.65
CA ILE A 267 25.44 9.00 28.50
C ILE A 267 26.37 10.00 27.81
N VAL A 268 26.63 9.83 26.50
CA VAL A 268 27.49 10.74 25.72
C VAL A 268 26.87 12.13 25.62
N ILE A 269 25.56 12.23 25.36
CA ILE A 269 24.81 13.50 25.31
C ILE A 269 24.86 14.22 26.67
N ASN A 270 24.62 13.50 27.77
CA ASN A 270 24.68 14.09 29.11
C ASN A 270 26.09 14.52 29.52
N LYS A 271 27.13 13.79 29.09
CA LYS A 271 28.54 14.17 29.31
C LYS A 271 28.89 15.45 28.55
N LYS A 272 28.50 15.56 27.27
CA LYS A 272 28.68 16.79 26.47
C LYS A 272 27.92 17.98 27.07
N ARG A 273 26.69 17.77 27.53
CA ARG A 273 25.88 18.81 28.19
C ARG A 273 26.51 19.28 29.50
N ARG A 274 27.06 18.38 30.32
CA ARG A 274 27.79 18.74 31.56
C ARG A 274 29.07 19.52 31.27
N ALA A 275 29.86 19.11 30.26
CA ALA A 275 31.06 19.81 29.86
C ALA A 275 30.75 21.23 29.34
N MET A 276 29.70 21.39 28.54
CA MET A 276 29.22 22.70 28.07
C MET A 276 28.74 23.58 29.23
N LEU A 277 27.99 23.01 30.19
CA LEU A 277 27.53 23.75 31.38
C LEU A 277 28.67 24.12 32.34
N GLN A 278 29.78 23.37 32.35
CA GLN A 278 30.99 23.72 33.10
C GLN A 278 31.76 24.84 32.40
N ALA A 279 31.89 24.80 31.08
CA ALA A 279 32.56 25.83 30.29
C ALA A 279 31.82 27.19 30.30
N ILE A 280 30.50 27.19 30.53
CA ILE A 280 29.71 28.42 30.69
C ILE A 280 29.88 29.03 32.11
N LYS A 281 30.32 28.24 33.08
CA LYS A 281 30.49 28.66 34.48
C LYS A 281 31.93 29.06 34.83
N SER A 282 32.89 28.76 33.96
CA SER A 282 34.29 29.18 34.01
C SER A 282 34.52 30.44 33.20
#